data_AF-A0A2N2C6J3-F1
#
_entry.id   AF-A0A2N2C6J3-F1
#
_cell.length_a   1.000
_cell.length_b   1.000
_cell.length_c   1.000
_cell.angle_alpha   90.00
_cell.angle_beta   90.00
_cell.angle_gamma   90.00
#
_symmetry.space_group_name_H-M   'P 1'
#
loop_
_entity.id
_entity.type
_entity.pdbx_description
1 polymer ?
#
loop_
_entity_poly.entity_id
_entity_poly.type
_entity_poly.pdbx_seq_one_letter_code
_entity_poly.pdbx_strand_id
1 'polypeptide(L)'
;MYEKLLDISYYVGFIPIDWLVDLISHNKRKKSHHYFQALAINFLLFCSFVIFLMSFGIHTFIIYFHRNLALTIPIEISFYILGCLLIICLVIWLEGIVSAIIGHTPRISLFPSLMRTRFLTVLTGFNHIVVILIIVVAIHASSIAQNEVEEAEIFLLYDDMGYIPRWVFALGFYCDSMVASNRFGDYSVAIVPLNNTTIDYALENGRFIFVSSHGADGYILLQDNIFYGPEDVNDNISPSLQYVYLSGCDTGLKHEEWENALSPAYVKTFDRLSTTLEHFYWLIAEGPKVIHSLY
;
A
#
# COMPACT_ATOMS: atom_id res chain seq x y z
N MET A 1 -25.14 18.01 -26.87
CA MET A 1 -24.18 18.48 -25.84
C MET A 1 -24.36 17.71 -24.54
N TYR A 2 -25.58 17.64 -23.99
CA TYR A 2 -25.90 16.88 -22.78
C TYR A 2 -25.51 15.39 -22.85
N GLU A 3 -25.89 14.67 -23.91
CA GLU A 3 -25.57 13.24 -24.06
C GLU A 3 -24.06 12.97 -24.12
N LYS A 4 -23.30 13.83 -24.81
CA LYS A 4 -21.83 13.72 -24.87
C LYS A 4 -21.18 13.90 -23.50
N LEU A 5 -21.63 14.89 -22.73
CA LEU A 5 -21.13 15.13 -21.37
C LEU A 5 -21.47 13.96 -20.44
N LEU A 6 -22.67 13.40 -20.59
CA LEU A 6 -23.09 12.21 -19.86
C LEU A 6 -22.21 11.00 -20.22
N ASP A 7 -21.96 10.76 -21.51
CA ASP A 7 -21.11 9.65 -21.97
C ASP A 7 -19.67 9.78 -21.48
N ILE A 8 -19.10 10.99 -21.48
CA ILE A 8 -17.77 11.26 -20.90
C ILE A 8 -17.78 10.97 -19.39
N SER A 9 -18.82 11.39 -18.67
CA SER A 9 -18.90 11.23 -17.22
C SER A 9 -18.80 9.76 -16.77
N TYR A 10 -19.27 8.81 -17.59
CA TYR A 10 -19.16 7.38 -17.28
C TYR A 10 -17.71 6.91 -17.18
N TYR A 11 -16.82 7.41 -18.04
CA TYR A 11 -15.40 7.08 -18.00
C TYR A 11 -14.63 7.76 -16.85
N VAL A 12 -15.20 8.83 -16.28
CA VAL A 12 -14.63 9.55 -15.13
C VAL A 12 -15.12 8.97 -13.79
N GLY A 13 -15.97 7.93 -13.81
CA GLY A 13 -16.40 7.23 -12.60
C GLY A 13 -17.78 7.65 -12.06
N PHE A 14 -18.58 8.38 -12.83
CA PHE A 14 -19.94 8.79 -12.41
C PHE A 14 -21.02 7.70 -12.63
N ILE A 15 -20.64 6.49 -13.05
CA ILE A 15 -21.56 5.36 -13.27
C ILE A 15 -22.43 5.03 -12.03
N PRO A 16 -21.89 4.97 -10.80
CA PRO A 16 -22.69 4.64 -9.62
C PRO A 16 -23.75 5.70 -9.30
N ILE A 17 -23.44 6.98 -9.57
CA ILE A 17 -24.36 8.10 -9.34
C ILE A 17 -25.53 8.04 -10.32
N ASP A 18 -25.27 7.82 -11.61
CA ASP A 18 -26.33 7.68 -12.62
C ASP A 18 -27.23 6.48 -12.33
N TRP A 19 -26.65 5.35 -11.88
CA TRP A 19 -27.43 4.19 -11.45
C TRP A 19 -28.30 4.47 -10.21
N LEU A 20 -27.79 5.21 -9.22
CA LEU A 20 -28.54 5.57 -8.02
C LEU A 20 -29.69 6.53 -8.35
N VAL A 21 -29.46 7.49 -9.26
CA VAL A 21 -30.51 8.39 -9.76
C VAL A 21 -31.60 7.63 -10.51
N ASP A 22 -31.24 6.69 -11.38
CA ASP A 22 -32.20 5.82 -12.08
C ASP A 22 -33.03 4.97 -11.10
N LEU A 23 -32.39 4.48 -10.04
CA LEU A 23 -33.05 3.68 -8.99
C LEU A 23 -34.07 4.51 -8.22
N ILE A 24 -33.71 5.72 -7.81
CA ILE A 24 -34.56 6.63 -7.01
C ILE A 24 -35.69 7.21 -7.86
N SER A 25 -35.41 7.60 -9.10
CA SER A 25 -36.38 8.25 -9.98
C SER A 25 -37.36 7.29 -10.65
N HIS A 26 -37.17 5.97 -10.48
CA HIS A 26 -37.89 4.90 -11.20
C HIS A 26 -37.88 5.06 -12.75
N ASN A 27 -37.01 5.91 -13.30
CA ASN A 27 -36.87 6.11 -14.72
C ASN A 27 -35.89 5.09 -15.30
N LYS A 28 -36.33 4.36 -16.33
CA LYS A 28 -35.44 3.51 -17.12
C LYS A 28 -34.80 4.36 -18.22
N ARG A 29 -33.71 5.06 -17.92
CA ARG A 29 -32.92 5.73 -18.97
C ARG A 29 -32.33 4.69 -19.93
N LYS A 30 -32.26 5.05 -21.21
CA LYS A 30 -31.67 4.20 -22.24
C LYS A 30 -30.15 4.25 -22.06
N LYS A 31 -29.55 3.16 -21.56
CA LYS A 31 -28.10 3.03 -21.39
C LYS A 31 -27.39 3.10 -22.74
N SER A 32 -26.43 4.00 -22.87
CA SER A 32 -25.62 4.18 -24.08
C SER A 32 -24.56 3.09 -24.22
N HIS A 33 -23.93 3.00 -25.40
CA HIS A 33 -22.78 2.11 -25.61
C HIS A 33 -21.60 2.50 -24.70
N HIS A 34 -21.42 3.79 -24.41
CA HIS A 34 -20.39 4.31 -23.52
C HIS A 34 -20.60 3.88 -22.07
N TYR A 35 -21.84 3.83 -21.60
CA TYR A 35 -22.16 3.29 -20.28
C TYR A 35 -21.69 1.84 -20.11
N PHE A 36 -22.01 0.97 -21.07
CA PHE A 36 -21.61 -0.44 -21.01
C PHE A 36 -20.11 -0.62 -21.16
N GLN A 37 -19.47 0.16 -22.04
CA GLN A 37 -18.02 0.16 -22.20
C GLN A 37 -17.31 0.57 -20.90
N ALA A 38 -17.78 1.63 -20.24
CA ALA A 38 -17.17 2.10 -19.00
C ALA A 38 -17.36 1.11 -17.83
N LEU A 39 -18.52 0.44 -17.75
CA LEU A 39 -18.72 -0.70 -16.84
C LEU A 39 -17.74 -1.85 -17.13
N ALA A 40 -17.53 -2.16 -18.40
CA ALA A 40 -16.61 -3.22 -18.81
C ALA A 40 -15.16 -2.91 -18.45
N ILE A 41 -14.73 -1.67 -18.62
CA ILE A 41 -13.39 -1.22 -18.19
C ILE A 41 -13.25 -1.37 -16.67
N ASN A 42 -14.25 -0.94 -15.89
CA ASN A 42 -14.23 -1.10 -14.42
C ASN A 42 -14.13 -2.57 -14.01
N PHE A 43 -14.86 -3.45 -14.70
CA PHE A 43 -14.78 -4.89 -14.47
C PHE A 43 -13.41 -5.46 -14.83
N LEU A 44 -12.82 -5.05 -15.96
CA LEU A 44 -11.47 -5.47 -16.36
C LEU A 44 -10.42 -4.98 -15.37
N LEU A 45 -10.53 -3.75 -14.85
CA LEU A 45 -9.65 -3.25 -13.80
C LEU A 45 -9.75 -4.10 -12.53
N PHE A 46 -10.97 -4.45 -12.11
CA PHE A 46 -11.20 -5.36 -10.99
C PHE A 46 -10.56 -6.74 -11.24
N CYS A 47 -10.80 -7.35 -12.40
CA CYS A 47 -10.17 -8.62 -12.77
C CYS A 47 -8.64 -8.53 -12.80
N SER A 48 -8.09 -7.41 -13.29
CA SER A 48 -6.65 -7.17 -13.32
C SER A 48 -6.07 -7.13 -11.92
N PHE A 49 -6.76 -6.48 -10.99
CA PHE A 49 -6.38 -6.48 -9.58
C PHE A 49 -6.48 -7.87 -8.94
N VAL A 50 -7.52 -8.65 -9.24
CA VAL A 50 -7.63 -10.05 -8.76
C VAL A 50 -6.48 -10.91 -9.28
N ILE A 51 -6.14 -10.80 -10.57
CA ILE A 51 -4.99 -11.52 -11.16
C ILE A 51 -3.70 -11.11 -10.45
N PHE A 52 -3.49 -9.80 -10.24
CA PHE A 52 -2.35 -9.31 -9.48
C PHE A 52 -2.27 -9.92 -8.08
N LEU A 53 -3.37 -9.91 -7.31
CA LEU A 53 -3.41 -10.50 -5.97
C LEU A 53 -3.10 -11.99 -5.98
N MET A 54 -3.60 -12.75 -6.97
CA MET A 54 -3.27 -14.16 -7.12
C MET A 54 -1.78 -14.36 -7.41
N SER A 55 -1.21 -13.60 -8.35
CA SER A 55 0.22 -13.66 -8.67
C SER A 55 1.08 -13.27 -7.48
N PHE A 56 0.71 -12.19 -6.77
CA PHE A 56 1.39 -11.72 -5.58
C PHE A 56 1.32 -12.72 -4.42
N GLY A 57 0.17 -13.37 -4.23
CA GLY A 57 -0.01 -14.43 -3.23
C GLY A 57 0.82 -15.68 -3.54
N ILE A 58 0.85 -16.12 -4.80
CA ILE A 58 1.70 -17.23 -5.25
C ILE A 58 3.18 -16.87 -5.02
N HIS A 59 3.60 -15.66 -5.37
CA HIS A 59 4.95 -15.19 -5.13
C HIS A 59 5.27 -15.22 -3.62
N THR A 60 4.41 -14.64 -2.80
CA THR A 60 4.55 -14.64 -1.33
C THR A 60 4.72 -16.06 -0.78
N PHE A 61 3.91 -17.01 -1.27
CA PHE A 61 4.04 -18.43 -0.89
C PHE A 61 5.39 -19.02 -1.29
N ILE A 62 5.88 -18.72 -2.50
CA ILE A 62 7.21 -19.17 -2.97
C ILE A 62 8.33 -18.57 -2.12
N ILE A 63 8.28 -17.28 -1.77
CA ILE A 63 9.27 -16.64 -0.90
C ILE A 63 9.31 -17.32 0.46
N TYR A 64 8.13 -17.59 1.04
CA TYR A 64 8.03 -18.15 2.37
C TYR A 64 8.52 -19.61 2.44
N PHE A 65 8.14 -20.46 1.48
CA PHE A 65 8.42 -21.91 1.55
C PHE A 65 9.60 -22.38 0.68
N HIS A 66 10.00 -21.61 -0.33
CA HIS A 66 10.92 -22.05 -1.39
C HIS A 66 11.97 -20.99 -1.75
N ARG A 67 12.84 -20.64 -0.80
CA ARG A 67 13.93 -19.65 -0.94
C ARG A 67 14.72 -19.76 -2.27
N ASN A 68 15.22 -20.95 -2.61
CA ASN A 68 16.02 -21.13 -3.82
C ASN A 68 15.26 -20.82 -5.11
N LEU A 69 13.96 -21.11 -5.15
CA LEU A 69 13.11 -20.77 -6.28
C LEU A 69 12.82 -19.27 -6.31
N ALA A 70 12.54 -18.67 -5.14
CA ALA A 70 12.30 -17.23 -5.01
C ALA A 70 13.47 -16.40 -5.56
N LEU A 71 14.71 -16.81 -5.28
CA LEU A 71 15.92 -16.12 -5.79
C LEU A 71 16.09 -16.17 -7.32
N THR A 72 15.36 -17.05 -8.02
CA THR A 72 15.40 -17.14 -9.49
C THR A 72 14.29 -16.37 -10.18
N ILE A 73 13.25 -15.96 -9.46
CA ILE A 73 12.08 -15.26 -9.99
C ILE A 73 12.25 -13.77 -9.70
N PRO A 74 12.09 -12.87 -10.69
CA PRO A 74 12.09 -11.44 -10.44
C PRO A 74 11.01 -11.06 -9.42
N ILE A 75 11.40 -10.36 -8.35
CA ILE A 75 10.53 -9.96 -7.23
C ILE A 75 9.30 -9.19 -7.75
N GLU A 76 9.49 -8.45 -8.84
CA GLU A 76 8.53 -7.51 -9.42
C GLU A 76 7.60 -8.14 -10.47
N ILE A 77 7.64 -9.47 -10.69
CA ILE A 77 6.86 -10.12 -11.76
C ILE A 77 5.36 -9.85 -11.67
N SER A 78 4.80 -9.82 -10.45
CA SER A 78 3.39 -9.48 -10.22
C SER A 78 3.08 -8.04 -10.63
N PHE A 79 3.99 -7.10 -10.33
CA PHE A 79 3.88 -5.70 -10.73
C PHE A 79 3.99 -5.52 -12.25
N TYR A 80 4.85 -6.28 -12.94
CA TYR A 80 4.90 -6.27 -14.40
C TYR A 80 3.58 -6.77 -15.03
N ILE A 81 3.01 -7.85 -14.50
CA ILE A 81 1.71 -8.37 -14.95
C ILE A 81 0.63 -7.29 -14.76
N LEU A 82 0.57 -6.68 -13.58
CA LEU A 82 -0.38 -5.60 -13.30
C LEU A 82 -0.18 -4.41 -14.25
N GLY A 83 1.07 -3.97 -14.45
CA GLY A 83 1.43 -2.86 -15.34
C GLY A 83 0.95 -3.10 -16.78
N CYS A 84 1.18 -4.28 -17.33
CA CYS A 84 0.69 -4.67 -18.66
C CYS A 84 -0.85 -4.63 -18.73
N LEU A 85 -1.55 -5.17 -17.74
CA LEU A 85 -3.01 -5.17 -17.69
C LEU A 85 -3.59 -3.75 -17.55
N LEU A 86 -2.96 -2.89 -16.76
CA LEU A 86 -3.34 -1.48 -16.61
C LEU A 86 -3.12 -0.70 -17.91
N ILE A 87 -2.02 -0.95 -18.64
CA ILE A 87 -1.78 -0.32 -19.95
C ILE A 87 -2.88 -0.71 -20.95
N ILE A 88 -3.28 -1.98 -20.98
CA ILE A 88 -4.39 -2.43 -21.83
C ILE A 88 -5.69 -1.70 -21.45
N CYS A 89 -6.01 -1.63 -20.15
CA CYS A 89 -7.19 -0.90 -19.67
C CYS A 89 -7.13 0.59 -20.03
N LEU A 90 -5.96 1.23 -19.91
CA LEU A 90 -5.73 2.63 -20.24
C LEU A 90 -5.97 2.91 -21.73
N VAL A 91 -5.47 2.07 -22.63
CA VAL A 91 -5.68 2.23 -24.09
C VAL A 91 -7.16 2.15 -24.42
N ILE A 92 -7.88 1.18 -23.85
CA ILE A 92 -9.33 1.02 -24.07
C ILE A 92 -10.12 2.20 -23.49
N TRP A 93 -9.71 2.69 -22.32
CA TRP A 93 -10.32 3.85 -21.66
C TRP A 93 -10.13 5.14 -22.46
N LEU A 94 -8.92 5.40 -22.95
CA LEU A 94 -8.62 6.55 -23.81
C LEU A 94 -9.44 6.51 -25.11
N GLU A 95 -9.52 5.34 -25.75
CA GLU A 95 -10.35 5.16 -26.96
C GLU A 95 -11.83 5.46 -26.67
N GLY A 96 -12.35 4.96 -25.55
CA GLY A 96 -13.72 5.21 -25.11
C GLY A 96 -14.03 6.70 -24.89
N ILE A 97 -13.12 7.43 -24.24
CA ILE A 97 -13.24 8.88 -24.02
C ILE A 97 -13.20 9.65 -25.33
N VAL A 98 -12.21 9.37 -26.19
CA VAL A 98 -12.08 10.05 -27.48
C VAL A 98 -13.32 9.82 -28.34
N SER A 99 -13.82 8.59 -28.38
CA SER A 99 -15.05 8.23 -29.08
C SER A 99 -16.27 8.96 -28.50
N ALA A 100 -16.39 9.10 -27.17
CA ALA A 100 -17.47 9.87 -26.52
C ALA A 100 -17.42 11.37 -26.86
N ILE A 101 -16.23 11.97 -26.89
CA ILE A 101 -16.02 13.38 -27.27
C ILE A 101 -16.49 13.61 -28.72
N ILE A 102 -16.06 12.74 -29.63
CA ILE A 102 -16.43 12.81 -31.04
C ILE A 102 -17.94 12.52 -31.22
N GLY A 103 -18.52 11.69 -30.35
CA GLY A 103 -19.91 11.23 -30.42
C GLY A 103 -20.06 9.96 -31.26
N HIS A 104 -19.00 9.15 -31.34
CA HIS A 104 -18.99 7.86 -32.03
C HIS A 104 -19.04 6.72 -31.03
N THR A 105 -19.57 5.58 -31.46
CA THR A 105 -19.46 4.35 -30.69
C THR A 105 -17.99 3.93 -30.58
N PRO A 106 -17.54 3.44 -29.41
CA PRO A 106 -16.18 2.93 -29.24
C PRO A 106 -15.85 1.86 -30.27
N ARG A 107 -14.67 1.94 -30.87
CA ARG A 107 -14.17 0.94 -31.84
C ARG A 107 -13.78 -0.35 -31.13
N ILE A 108 -13.18 -0.24 -29.95
CA ILE A 108 -12.79 -1.39 -29.14
C ILE A 108 -13.97 -1.76 -28.24
N SER A 109 -14.99 -2.40 -28.81
CA SER A 109 -16.17 -2.79 -28.05
C SER A 109 -15.87 -3.99 -27.16
N LEU A 110 -16.02 -3.80 -25.85
CA LEU A 110 -15.96 -4.89 -24.89
C LEU A 110 -17.32 -5.61 -24.83
N PHE A 111 -17.28 -6.94 -24.78
CA PHE A 111 -18.41 -7.88 -24.92
C PHE A 111 -19.74 -7.37 -24.31
N PRO A 112 -20.69 -6.89 -25.13
CA PRO A 112 -21.90 -6.24 -24.63
C PRO A 112 -22.88 -7.20 -23.93
N SER A 113 -22.75 -8.52 -24.14
CA SER A 113 -23.65 -9.53 -23.57
C SER A 113 -23.41 -9.78 -22.07
N LEU A 114 -22.14 -9.86 -21.63
CA LEU A 114 -21.78 -10.03 -20.22
C LEU A 114 -22.08 -8.76 -19.40
N MET A 115 -22.01 -7.60 -20.03
CA MET A 115 -21.99 -6.27 -19.39
C MET A 115 -23.38 -5.70 -19.08
N ARG A 116 -24.46 -6.44 -19.39
CA ARG A 116 -25.85 -6.00 -19.19
C ARG A 116 -26.43 -6.38 -17.83
N THR A 117 -25.64 -6.96 -16.94
CA THR A 117 -26.12 -7.49 -15.65
C THR A 117 -26.13 -6.41 -14.56
N ARG A 118 -27.16 -6.44 -13.69
CA ARG A 118 -27.21 -5.59 -12.49
C ARG A 118 -26.01 -5.82 -11.57
N PHE A 119 -25.48 -7.04 -11.57
CA PHE A 119 -24.30 -7.45 -10.80
C PHE A 119 -23.09 -6.54 -11.05
N LEU A 120 -22.74 -6.29 -12.31
CA LEU A 120 -21.57 -5.48 -12.65
C LEU A 120 -21.71 -4.01 -12.26
N THR A 121 -22.93 -3.48 -12.33
CA THR A 121 -23.20 -2.12 -11.84
C THR A 121 -23.04 -2.03 -10.32
N VAL A 122 -23.54 -3.02 -9.57
CA VAL A 122 -23.36 -3.09 -8.11
C VAL A 122 -21.90 -3.27 -7.73
N LEU A 123 -21.18 -4.17 -8.41
CA LEU A 123 -19.75 -4.40 -8.19
C LEU A 123 -18.93 -3.12 -8.45
N THR A 124 -19.26 -2.39 -9.52
CA THR A 124 -18.62 -1.11 -9.82
C THR A 124 -18.91 -0.07 -8.74
N GLY A 125 -20.16 0.03 -8.26
CA GLY A 125 -20.53 0.89 -7.14
C GLY A 125 -19.77 0.56 -5.86
N PHE A 126 -19.68 -0.73 -5.53
CA PHE A 126 -18.89 -1.22 -4.38
C PHE A 126 -17.41 -0.85 -4.51
N ASN A 127 -16.80 -1.06 -5.67
CA ASN A 127 -15.40 -0.68 -5.92
C ASN A 127 -15.17 0.82 -5.69
N HIS A 128 -16.07 1.69 -6.18
CA HIS A 128 -15.95 3.14 -5.95
C HIS A 128 -16.03 3.50 -4.46
N ILE A 129 -16.93 2.87 -3.70
CA ILE A 129 -17.03 3.09 -2.24
C ILE A 129 -15.73 2.69 -1.55
N VAL A 130 -15.15 1.54 -1.93
CA VAL A 130 -13.87 1.07 -1.37
C VAL A 130 -12.73 2.05 -1.70
N VAL A 131 -12.65 2.53 -2.95
CA VAL A 131 -11.64 3.52 -3.36
C VAL A 131 -11.79 4.83 -2.57
N ILE A 132 -13.02 5.33 -2.41
CA ILE A 132 -13.29 6.54 -1.61
C ILE A 132 -12.85 6.32 -0.15
N LEU A 133 -13.16 5.16 0.42
CA LEU A 133 -12.75 4.83 1.78
C LEU A 133 -11.22 4.81 1.91
N ILE A 134 -10.51 4.20 0.96
CA ILE A 134 -9.04 4.20 0.92
C ILE A 134 -8.49 5.62 0.88
N ILE A 135 -9.07 6.51 0.06
CA ILE A 135 -8.67 7.92 -0.02
C ILE A 135 -8.86 8.61 1.32
N VAL A 136 -10.04 8.45 1.96
CA VAL A 136 -10.32 9.04 3.28
C VAL A 136 -9.32 8.54 4.33
N VAL A 137 -9.06 7.24 4.36
CA VAL A 137 -8.10 6.64 5.30
C VAL A 137 -6.68 7.13 4.99
N ALA A 138 -6.27 7.23 3.73
CA ALA A 138 -4.94 7.73 3.37
C ALA A 138 -4.73 9.20 3.75
N ILE A 139 -5.76 10.04 3.58
CA ILE A 139 -5.73 11.44 4.03
C ILE A 139 -5.58 11.49 5.54
N HIS A 140 -6.41 10.73 6.27
CA HIS A 140 -6.36 10.70 7.73
C HIS A 140 -5.03 10.14 8.25
N ALA A 141 -4.53 9.06 7.65
CA ALA A 141 -3.23 8.48 7.99
C ALA A 141 -2.08 9.49 7.77
N SER A 142 -2.16 10.26 6.69
CA SER A 142 -1.16 11.30 6.39
C SER A 142 -1.27 12.50 7.34
N SER A 143 -2.44 12.77 7.92
CA SER A 143 -2.65 13.90 8.85
C SER A 143 -2.21 13.60 10.28
N ILE A 144 -2.22 12.34 10.71
CA ILE A 144 -1.84 11.94 12.09
C ILE A 144 -0.33 11.67 12.24
N ALA A 145 0.38 11.47 11.13
CA ALA A 145 1.80 11.13 11.13
C ALA A 145 2.65 12.31 10.65
N GLN A 146 3.68 12.63 11.40
CA GLN A 146 4.65 13.66 11.07
C GLN A 146 5.53 13.25 9.87
N ASN A 147 5.97 14.27 9.13
CA ASN A 147 6.93 14.13 8.02
C ASN A 147 8.37 14.33 8.48
N GLU A 148 8.57 14.75 9.73
CA GLU A 148 9.85 15.06 10.34
C GLU A 148 10.00 14.21 11.60
N VAL A 149 11.25 14.05 12.04
CA VAL A 149 11.59 13.21 13.19
C VAL A 149 11.41 13.90 14.52
N GLU A 150 11.34 15.24 14.54
CA GLU A 150 11.34 16.04 15.75
C GLU A 150 10.12 15.73 16.65
N GLU A 151 10.39 15.56 17.94
CA GLU A 151 9.38 15.32 19.00
C GLU A 151 8.63 13.99 18.91
N ALA A 152 8.92 13.14 17.93
CA ALA A 152 8.27 11.83 17.81
C ALA A 152 8.86 10.80 18.80
N GLU A 153 8.01 9.89 19.29
CA GLU A 153 8.41 8.75 20.12
C GLU A 153 8.29 7.42 19.36
N ILE A 154 7.45 7.39 18.32
CA ILE A 154 7.14 6.21 17.53
C ILE A 154 7.64 6.45 16.10
N PHE A 155 8.67 5.71 15.71
CA PHE A 155 9.32 5.85 14.42
C PHE A 155 8.95 4.69 13.49
N LEU A 156 8.44 5.04 12.32
CA LEU A 156 8.04 4.10 11.27
C LEU A 156 8.85 4.42 10.02
N LEU A 157 10.03 3.82 9.96
CA LEU A 157 11.04 4.07 8.95
C LEU A 157 10.80 3.19 7.73
N TYR A 158 10.90 3.75 6.54
CA TYR A 158 10.66 3.01 5.30
C TYR A 158 11.77 3.21 4.27
N ASP A 159 12.04 2.19 3.48
CA ASP A 159 12.93 2.28 2.33
C ASP A 159 12.33 3.19 1.24
N ASP A 160 12.95 4.36 1.06
CA ASP A 160 12.52 5.31 0.03
C ASP A 160 13.11 4.92 -1.32
N MET A 161 12.29 4.19 -2.09
CA MET A 161 12.63 3.81 -3.46
C MET A 161 12.62 5.00 -4.45
N GLY A 162 12.27 6.22 -4.02
CA GLY A 162 12.30 7.45 -4.80
C GLY A 162 11.10 7.66 -5.74
N TYR A 163 10.22 6.66 -5.88
CA TYR A 163 9.02 6.74 -6.73
C TYR A 163 7.71 6.36 -6.00
N ILE A 164 7.80 5.83 -4.78
CA ILE A 164 6.61 5.50 -3.97
C ILE A 164 6.27 6.71 -3.10
N PRO A 165 5.08 7.30 -3.25
CA PRO A 165 4.72 8.49 -2.49
C PRO A 165 4.45 8.14 -1.01
N ARG A 166 4.87 9.03 -0.09
CA ARG A 166 4.75 8.84 1.37
C ARG A 166 3.37 8.38 1.85
N TRP A 167 2.29 8.88 1.24
CA TRP A 167 0.92 8.52 1.67
C TRP A 167 0.65 7.02 1.61
N VAL A 168 1.37 6.26 0.77
CA VAL A 168 1.27 4.79 0.70
C VAL A 168 1.82 4.17 1.97
N PHE A 169 2.97 4.63 2.46
CA PHE A 169 3.54 4.20 3.72
C PHE A 169 2.68 4.65 4.91
N ALA A 170 2.17 5.89 4.88
CA ALA A 170 1.23 6.37 5.88
C ALA A 170 -0.01 5.46 5.99
N LEU A 171 -0.59 5.07 4.85
CA LEU A 171 -1.69 4.13 4.80
C LEU A 171 -1.29 2.73 5.34
N GLY A 172 -0.11 2.24 4.99
CA GLY A 172 0.40 0.94 5.45
C GLY A 172 0.60 0.86 6.96
N PHE A 173 1.04 1.97 7.57
CA PHE A 173 1.25 2.06 9.02
C PHE A 173 0.05 2.61 9.80
N TYR A 174 -1.10 2.79 9.15
CA TYR A 174 -2.23 3.52 9.71
C TYR A 174 -2.70 3.04 11.10
N CYS A 175 -2.75 1.72 11.32
CA CYS A 175 -3.23 1.16 12.59
C CYS A 175 -2.27 1.49 13.76
N ASP A 176 -0.97 1.35 13.51
CA ASP A 176 0.08 1.69 14.47
C ASP A 176 0.07 3.18 14.78
N SER A 177 0.03 4.02 13.74
CA SER A 177 -0.03 5.48 13.88
C SER A 177 -1.25 5.94 14.67
N MET A 178 -2.41 5.33 14.46
CA MET A 178 -3.61 5.65 15.23
C MET A 178 -3.48 5.29 16.70
N VAL A 179 -2.97 4.10 17.03
CA VAL A 179 -2.83 3.70 18.43
C VAL A 179 -1.78 4.53 19.14
N ALA A 180 -0.66 4.81 18.47
CA ALA A 180 0.37 5.69 18.98
C ALA A 180 -0.15 7.10 19.24
N SER A 181 -0.79 7.73 18.25
CA SER A 181 -1.34 9.09 18.40
C SER A 181 -2.39 9.18 19.51
N ASN A 182 -3.28 8.20 19.63
CA ASN A 182 -4.27 8.16 20.72
C ASN A 182 -3.63 8.01 22.11
N ARG A 183 -2.44 7.42 22.19
CA ARG A 183 -1.80 7.08 23.46
C ARG A 183 -0.79 8.12 23.93
N PHE A 184 0.07 8.57 23.01
CA PHE A 184 1.19 9.46 23.29
C PHE A 184 0.90 10.90 22.84
N GLY A 185 -0.26 11.14 22.22
CA GLY A 185 -0.73 12.46 21.82
C GLY A 185 -0.41 12.80 20.37
N ASP A 186 -0.78 14.01 19.98
CA ASP A 186 -0.47 14.56 18.67
C ASP A 186 1.04 14.60 18.47
N TYR A 187 1.50 14.47 17.22
CA TYR A 187 2.91 14.51 16.84
C TYR A 187 3.78 13.34 17.35
N SER A 188 3.25 12.42 18.15
CA SER A 188 4.02 11.27 18.68
C SER A 188 4.55 10.27 17.63
N VAL A 189 4.12 10.37 16.37
CA VAL A 189 4.43 9.41 15.29
C VAL A 189 5.14 10.08 14.13
N ALA A 190 6.33 9.58 13.77
CA ALA A 190 7.06 9.95 12.57
C ALA A 190 7.06 8.82 11.55
N ILE A 191 6.64 9.12 10.31
CA ILE A 191 6.76 8.21 9.16
C ILE A 191 7.69 8.87 8.15
N VAL A 192 8.93 8.38 8.11
CA VAL A 192 10.03 9.04 7.39
C VAL A 192 10.91 8.02 6.64
N PRO A 193 11.60 8.45 5.56
CA PRO A 193 12.60 7.63 4.89
C PRO A 193 13.68 7.10 5.85
N LEU A 194 14.13 5.87 5.61
CA LEU A 194 15.21 5.23 6.34
C LEU A 194 16.57 5.66 5.76
N ASN A 195 17.33 6.43 6.54
CA ASN A 195 18.72 6.82 6.26
C ASN A 195 19.48 6.96 7.59
N ASN A 196 20.79 7.24 7.53
CA ASN A 196 21.63 7.37 8.73
C ASN A 196 21.07 8.39 9.73
N THR A 197 20.63 9.55 9.25
CA THR A 197 20.12 10.61 10.14
C THR A 197 18.81 10.21 10.82
N THR A 198 17.90 9.56 10.10
CA THR A 198 16.59 9.18 10.67
C THR A 198 16.69 7.96 11.57
N ILE A 199 17.54 6.98 11.27
CA ILE A 199 17.76 5.83 12.17
C ILE A 199 18.47 6.27 13.44
N ASP A 200 19.52 7.10 13.36
CA ASP A 200 20.24 7.58 14.54
C ASP A 200 19.31 8.41 15.43
N TYR A 201 18.53 9.33 14.85
CA TYR A 201 17.58 10.11 15.62
C TYR A 201 16.51 9.23 16.28
N ALA A 202 15.99 8.23 15.56
CA ALA A 202 15.02 7.29 16.08
C ALA A 202 15.59 6.46 17.24
N LEU A 203 16.86 6.05 17.15
CA LEU A 203 17.55 5.34 18.23
C LEU A 203 17.77 6.23 19.45
N GLU A 204 18.15 7.49 19.25
CA GLU A 204 18.41 8.47 20.31
C GLU A 204 17.16 8.92 21.07
N ASN A 205 15.99 8.94 20.41
CA ASN A 205 14.77 9.56 20.96
C ASN A 205 13.57 8.60 21.02
N GLY A 206 13.63 7.48 20.32
CA GLY A 206 12.49 6.59 20.16
C GLY A 206 12.14 5.76 21.38
N ARG A 207 10.87 5.37 21.40
CA ARG A 207 10.31 4.32 22.26
C ARG A 207 10.02 3.05 21.47
N PHE A 208 9.61 3.22 20.22
CA PHE A 208 9.31 2.17 19.27
C PHE A 208 9.88 2.53 17.90
N ILE A 209 10.53 1.57 17.26
CA ILE A 209 11.05 1.74 15.90
C ILE A 209 10.59 0.55 15.04
N PHE A 210 9.90 0.83 13.95
CA PHE A 210 9.67 -0.12 12.87
C PHE A 210 10.55 0.25 11.68
N VAL A 211 11.34 -0.69 11.20
CA VAL A 211 12.19 -0.52 10.02
C VAL A 211 11.63 -1.40 8.90
N SER A 212 11.03 -0.75 7.91
CA SER A 212 10.55 -1.35 6.67
C SER A 212 11.61 -1.23 5.57
N SER A 213 12.60 -2.12 5.56
CA SER A 213 13.60 -2.14 4.48
C SER A 213 13.99 -3.53 4.02
N HIS A 214 14.77 -3.57 2.95
CA HIS A 214 15.49 -4.77 2.54
C HIS A 214 16.58 -5.13 3.56
N GLY A 215 16.94 -6.40 3.62
CA GLY A 215 18.04 -6.88 4.45
C GLY A 215 18.80 -7.99 3.75
N ALA A 216 20.06 -8.16 4.15
CA ALA A 216 20.94 -9.22 3.69
C ALA A 216 22.02 -9.49 4.75
N ASP A 217 22.36 -10.76 4.96
CA ASP A 217 23.50 -11.17 5.80
C ASP A 217 23.54 -10.57 7.21
N GLY A 218 22.37 -10.33 7.82
CA GLY A 218 22.25 -9.71 9.15
C GLY A 218 22.14 -8.19 9.17
N TYR A 219 22.23 -7.53 8.01
CA TYR A 219 22.18 -6.08 7.85
C TYR A 219 20.82 -5.60 7.33
N ILE A 220 20.46 -4.36 7.65
CA ILE A 220 19.39 -3.62 6.96
C ILE A 220 20.00 -2.73 5.87
N LEU A 221 19.25 -2.51 4.80
CA LEU A 221 19.61 -1.57 3.75
C LEU A 221 18.99 -0.21 4.08
N LEU A 222 19.82 0.82 4.16
CA LEU A 222 19.40 2.22 4.23
C LEU A 222 19.34 2.81 2.82
N GLN A 223 18.83 4.05 2.73
CA GLN A 223 18.96 4.88 1.54
C GLN A 223 20.42 4.93 1.04
N ASP A 224 20.59 5.13 -0.27
CA ASP A 224 21.89 5.13 -0.96
C ASP A 224 22.63 3.78 -0.95
N ASN A 225 21.91 2.67 -0.71
CA ASN A 225 22.44 1.30 -0.67
C ASN A 225 23.50 1.07 0.42
N ILE A 226 23.35 1.75 1.54
CA ILE A 226 24.25 1.58 2.70
C ILE A 226 23.76 0.39 3.52
N PHE A 227 24.64 -0.59 3.76
CA PHE A 227 24.38 -1.66 4.71
C PHE A 227 24.64 -1.14 6.12
N TYR A 228 23.66 -1.28 7.00
CA TYR A 228 23.72 -0.85 8.39
C TYR A 228 23.47 -2.05 9.31
N GLY A 229 24.40 -2.28 10.22
CA GLY A 229 24.45 -3.44 11.10
C GLY A 229 24.48 -3.07 12.58
N PRO A 230 24.50 -4.08 13.47
CA PRO A 230 24.65 -3.86 14.91
C PRO A 230 25.89 -3.04 15.27
N GLU A 231 26.98 -3.18 14.51
CA GLU A 231 28.24 -2.47 14.71
C GLU A 231 28.17 -0.96 14.41
N ASP A 232 27.15 -0.52 13.66
CA ASP A 232 26.95 0.88 13.27
C ASP A 232 26.02 1.62 14.25
N VAL A 233 25.44 0.89 15.20
CA VAL A 233 24.58 1.46 16.24
C VAL A 233 25.42 2.32 17.17
N ASN A 234 25.07 3.60 17.27
CA ASN A 234 25.73 4.54 18.17
C ASN A 234 25.43 4.20 19.65
N ASP A 235 26.36 4.55 20.54
CA ASP A 235 26.20 4.35 21.99
C ASP A 235 25.06 5.18 22.62
N ASN A 236 24.55 6.19 21.91
CA ASN A 236 23.50 7.10 22.37
C ASN A 236 22.10 6.54 22.12
N ILE A 237 21.76 5.42 22.75
CA ILE A 237 20.41 4.84 22.62
C ILE A 237 19.49 5.42 23.67
N SER A 238 18.28 5.75 23.26
CA SER A 238 17.25 6.26 24.16
C SER A 238 16.99 5.26 25.30
N PRO A 239 17.02 5.70 26.56
CA PRO A 239 16.63 4.84 27.68
C PRO A 239 15.13 4.48 27.65
N SER A 240 14.32 5.17 26.83
CA SER A 240 12.92 4.84 26.61
C SER A 240 12.69 3.84 25.50
N LEU A 241 13.73 3.48 24.73
CA LEU A 241 13.60 2.52 23.63
C LEU A 241 13.23 1.15 24.20
N GLN A 242 12.07 0.63 23.78
CA GLN A 242 11.50 -0.59 24.33
C GLN A 242 11.30 -1.67 23.27
N TYR A 243 11.14 -1.30 21.99
CA TYR A 243 10.87 -2.26 20.94
C TYR A 243 11.41 -1.79 19.58
N VAL A 244 12.15 -2.66 18.91
CA VAL A 244 12.64 -2.45 17.54
C VAL A 244 12.21 -3.62 16.65
N TYR A 245 11.49 -3.31 15.57
CA TYR A 245 11.09 -4.27 14.56
C TYR A 245 11.92 -4.07 13.30
N LEU A 246 12.76 -5.04 12.94
CA LEU A 246 13.56 -5.02 11.72
C LEU A 246 12.90 -5.96 10.69
N SER A 247 12.22 -5.40 9.68
CA SER A 247 11.52 -6.21 8.67
C SER A 247 12.46 -6.86 7.65
N GLY A 248 13.72 -6.43 7.59
CA GLY A 248 14.68 -6.87 6.59
C GLY A 248 14.90 -8.38 6.60
N CYS A 249 14.95 -8.96 5.40
CA CYS A 249 15.30 -10.36 5.21
C CYS A 249 16.67 -10.67 5.85
N ASP A 250 16.83 -11.86 6.41
CA ASP A 250 18.09 -12.36 6.98
C ASP A 250 18.71 -11.50 8.11
N THR A 251 18.05 -10.45 8.60
CA THR A 251 18.48 -9.66 9.78
C THR A 251 18.67 -10.51 11.03
N GLY A 252 17.94 -11.62 11.13
CA GLY A 252 18.03 -12.57 12.24
C GLY A 252 19.30 -13.40 12.27
N LEU A 253 20.11 -13.40 11.21
CA LEU A 253 21.44 -14.02 11.23
C LEU A 253 22.38 -13.36 12.27
N LYS A 254 22.13 -12.10 12.60
CA LYS A 254 22.82 -11.32 13.64
C LYS A 254 21.90 -10.97 14.81
N HIS A 255 20.89 -11.80 15.12
CA HIS A 255 19.88 -11.47 16.13
C HIS A 255 20.48 -11.11 17.51
N GLU A 256 21.42 -11.91 18.02
CA GLU A 256 22.07 -11.64 19.31
C GLU A 256 22.88 -10.34 19.30
N GLU A 257 23.55 -10.03 18.19
CA GLU A 257 24.31 -8.78 18.03
C GLU A 257 23.37 -7.57 18.02
N TRP A 258 22.23 -7.67 17.33
CA TRP A 258 21.19 -6.64 17.33
C TRP A 258 20.57 -6.44 18.72
N GLU A 259 20.24 -7.51 19.44
CA GLU A 259 19.71 -7.40 20.81
C GLU A 259 20.73 -6.78 21.77
N ASN A 260 22.01 -7.14 21.64
CA ASN A 260 23.06 -6.56 22.46
C ASN A 260 23.27 -5.07 22.16
N ALA A 261 23.31 -4.71 20.87
CA ALA A 261 23.48 -3.33 20.43
C ALA A 261 22.31 -2.45 20.87
N LEU A 262 21.07 -2.96 20.81
CA LEU A 262 19.85 -2.19 21.11
C LEU A 262 19.32 -2.39 22.53
N SER A 263 20.08 -3.03 23.40
CA SER A 263 19.69 -3.31 24.78
C SER A 263 19.37 -2.02 25.54
N PRO A 264 18.26 -1.95 26.32
CA PRO A 264 17.43 -3.07 26.75
C PRO A 264 16.18 -3.32 25.88
N ALA A 265 16.09 -2.74 24.69
CA ALA A 265 14.92 -2.88 23.84
C ALA A 265 14.75 -4.33 23.35
N TYR A 266 13.50 -4.78 23.23
CA TYR A 266 13.21 -6.05 22.55
C TYR A 266 13.39 -5.88 21.05
N VAL A 267 14.13 -6.77 20.39
CA VAL A 267 14.39 -6.69 18.95
C VAL A 267 13.74 -7.85 18.22
N LYS A 268 12.88 -7.55 17.26
CA LYS A 268 12.29 -8.54 16.36
C LYS A 268 13.00 -8.53 15.01
N THR A 269 13.65 -9.64 14.68
CA THR A 269 14.37 -9.86 13.42
C THR A 269 13.86 -11.11 12.69
N PHE A 270 14.35 -11.35 11.48
CA PHE A 270 13.97 -12.50 10.65
C PHE A 270 15.21 -13.18 10.08
N ASP A 271 15.43 -14.45 10.40
CA ASP A 271 16.54 -15.28 9.91
C ASP A 271 16.26 -15.95 8.55
N ARG A 272 15.22 -15.46 7.87
CA ARG A 272 14.73 -15.95 6.58
C ARG A 272 14.26 -14.79 5.72
N LEU A 273 13.90 -15.13 4.49
CA LEU A 273 13.07 -14.23 3.68
C LEU A 273 11.73 -14.00 4.40
N SER A 274 11.47 -12.74 4.72
CA SER A 274 10.20 -12.27 5.26
C SER A 274 9.34 -11.75 4.09
N THR A 275 8.02 -11.83 4.26
CA THR A 275 7.09 -11.46 3.18
C THR A 275 6.40 -10.15 3.51
N THR A 276 6.09 -9.33 2.51
CA THR A 276 5.34 -8.08 2.75
C THR A 276 4.00 -8.36 3.43
N LEU A 277 3.32 -9.47 3.10
CA LEU A 277 2.05 -9.85 3.77
C LEU A 277 2.22 -10.16 5.25
N GLU A 278 3.35 -10.76 5.65
CA GLU A 278 3.66 -11.00 7.06
C GLU A 278 3.82 -9.70 7.84
N HIS A 279 4.52 -8.72 7.25
CA HIS A 279 4.68 -7.40 7.84
C HIS A 279 3.35 -6.63 7.89
N PHE A 280 2.56 -6.67 6.81
CA PHE A 280 1.23 -6.06 6.80
C PHE A 280 0.30 -6.67 7.86
N TYR A 281 0.31 -8.00 8.02
CA TYR A 281 -0.44 -8.65 9.09
C TYR A 281 0.02 -8.15 10.46
N TRP A 282 1.34 -8.08 10.68
CA TRP A 282 1.90 -7.60 11.94
C TRP A 282 1.48 -6.15 12.23
N LEU A 283 1.62 -5.23 11.28
CA LEU A 283 1.23 -3.81 11.40
C LEU A 283 -0.26 -3.60 11.68
N ILE A 284 -1.13 -4.53 11.26
CA ILE A 284 -2.58 -4.44 11.48
C ILE A 284 -2.97 -5.10 12.80
N ALA A 285 -2.36 -6.22 13.17
CA ALA A 285 -2.84 -7.08 14.25
C ALA A 285 -1.98 -7.06 15.52
N GLU A 286 -0.66 -6.97 15.40
CA GLU A 286 0.27 -7.13 16.52
C GLU A 286 0.98 -5.82 16.90
N GLY A 287 1.43 -5.02 15.92
CA GLY A 287 2.00 -3.70 16.12
C GLY A 287 1.17 -2.81 17.04
N PRO A 288 -0.17 -2.71 16.85
CA PRO A 288 -1.00 -1.88 17.70
C PRO A 288 -1.01 -2.38 19.15
N LYS A 289 -0.93 -3.70 19.38
CA LYS A 289 -0.87 -4.27 20.73
C LYS A 289 0.47 -3.98 21.39
N VAL A 290 1.57 -4.09 20.64
CA VAL A 290 2.91 -3.76 21.11
C VAL A 290 2.95 -2.29 21.53
N ILE A 291 2.54 -1.38 20.66
CA ILE A 291 2.50 0.07 20.94
C ILE A 291 1.62 0.38 22.15
N HIS A 292 0.51 -0.33 22.33
CA HIS A 292 -0.36 -0.18 23.51
C HIS A 292 0.23 -0.73 24.81
N SER A 293 1.27 -1.55 24.74
CA SER A 293 1.94 -2.15 25.92
C SER A 293 3.18 -1.39 26.39
N LEU A 294 3.73 -0.49 25.58
CA LEU A 294 4.92 0.31 25.93
C LEU A 294 4.68 1.16 27.20
N TYR A 295 5.70 1.46 28.00
CA TYR A 295 5.54 2.27 29.22
C TYR A 295 5.86 3.73 29.01
#